data_AF-A0A0V7ZMY6-F1
#
_entry.id   AF-A0A0V7ZMY6-F1
#
_cell.length_a   1.000
_cell.length_b   1.000
_cell.length_c   1.000
_cell.angle_alpha   90.00
_cell.angle_beta   90.00
_cell.angle_gamma   90.00
#
_symmetry.space_group_name_H-M   'P 1'
#
loop_
_entity.id
_entity.type
_entity.pdbx_description
1 polymer ?
#
loop_
_entity_poly.entity_id
_entity_poly.type
_entity_poly.pdbx_seq_one_letter_code
_entity_poly.pdbx_strand_id
1 'polypeptide(L)'
;MKPVLPGAPWLIAHKSMLGINKPNKITLNGKDYVIWQNAKGEVFALDNICPHMQAPLSNGWVCKERNTIACPFHALEFDTKGRLYQDEKFNIQSLAEPLELKMIGTQFQYPFLKSLLKKSLLKAIDTIVEQDTTAVENLYPRQNPKIKLPNEEIMFYAEQLYQQW
;
A
#
# COMPACT_ATOMS: atom_id res chain seq x y z
N MET A 1 1.90 18.08 -8.87
CA MET A 1 0.50 17.77 -9.28
C MET A 1 -0.45 18.32 -8.24
N LYS A 2 -1.67 18.74 -8.61
CA LYS A 2 -2.72 19.06 -7.63
C LYS A 2 -3.15 17.75 -6.95
N PRO A 3 -3.25 17.69 -5.61
CA PRO A 3 -3.72 16.49 -4.94
C PRO A 3 -5.14 16.18 -5.43
N VAL A 4 -5.35 14.94 -5.85
CA VAL A 4 -6.69 14.43 -6.06
C VAL A 4 -7.26 14.27 -4.65
N LEU A 5 -8.26 15.08 -4.29
CA LEU A 5 -8.97 15.03 -2.99
C LEU A 5 -8.11 15.25 -1.72
N PRO A 6 -7.59 16.47 -1.50
CA PRO A 6 -6.88 16.79 -0.26
C PRO A 6 -7.78 16.55 0.98
N GLY A 7 -7.28 15.77 1.94
CA GLY A 7 -7.97 15.46 3.20
C GLY A 7 -8.86 14.21 3.18
N ALA A 8 -9.08 13.58 2.02
CA ALA A 8 -9.82 12.32 1.95
C ALA A 8 -8.98 11.15 2.48
N PRO A 9 -9.56 10.22 3.28
CA PRO A 9 -8.87 8.99 3.66
C PRO A 9 -8.76 8.05 2.46
N TRP A 10 -7.58 7.47 2.24
CA TRP A 10 -7.34 6.50 1.16
C TRP A 10 -7.13 5.11 1.77
N LEU A 11 -7.86 4.11 1.29
CA LEU A 11 -7.56 2.71 1.60
C LEU A 11 -6.34 2.27 0.79
N ILE A 12 -5.20 2.13 1.47
CA ILE A 12 -3.90 1.90 0.80
C ILE A 12 -3.65 0.41 0.53
N ALA A 13 -3.83 -0.43 1.56
CA ALA A 13 -3.59 -1.86 1.46
C ALA A 13 -4.27 -2.61 2.61
N HIS A 14 -4.63 -3.87 2.38
CA HIS A 14 -4.92 -4.80 3.47
C HIS A 14 -3.60 -5.37 4.02
N LYS A 15 -3.44 -5.44 5.35
CA LYS A 15 -2.18 -5.86 6.00
C LYS A 15 -1.64 -7.21 5.50
N SER A 16 -2.51 -8.16 5.16
CA SER A 16 -2.09 -9.47 4.64
C SER A 16 -1.44 -9.43 3.25
N MET A 17 -1.61 -8.35 2.49
CA MET A 17 -1.04 -8.19 1.15
C MET A 17 0.45 -7.85 1.19
N LEU A 18 0.94 -7.27 2.30
CA LEU A 18 2.30 -6.77 2.39
C LEU A 18 3.33 -7.91 2.55
N GLY A 19 2.98 -8.93 3.32
CA GLY A 19 3.93 -9.97 3.73
C GLY A 19 4.96 -9.45 4.75
N ILE A 20 5.45 -10.36 5.60
CA ILE A 20 6.41 -10.01 6.65
C ILE A 20 7.80 -9.74 6.06
N ASN A 21 8.40 -8.61 6.43
CA ASN A 21 9.72 -8.14 6.01
C ASN A 21 9.88 -8.06 4.48
N LYS A 22 8.78 -7.82 3.77
CA LYS A 22 8.76 -7.69 2.32
C LYS A 22 8.40 -6.24 1.96
N PRO A 23 9.29 -5.48 1.31
CA PRO A 23 8.94 -4.17 0.81
C PRO A 23 8.03 -4.30 -0.41
N ASN A 24 7.06 -3.41 -0.51
CA ASN A 24 6.14 -3.30 -1.63
C ASN A 24 6.05 -1.84 -2.08
N LYS A 25 5.73 -1.62 -3.35
CA LYS A 25 5.47 -0.29 -3.90
C LYS A 25 3.99 0.03 -3.84
N ILE A 26 3.64 1.24 -3.41
CA ILE A 26 2.31 1.82 -3.55
C ILE A 26 2.42 3.20 -4.20
N THR A 27 1.38 3.62 -4.91
CA THR A 27 1.32 4.94 -5.55
C THR A 27 0.07 5.67 -5.08
N LEU A 28 0.24 6.87 -4.51
CA LEU A 28 -0.85 7.73 -4.02
C LEU A 28 -0.65 9.14 -4.56
N ASN A 29 -1.67 9.69 -5.22
CA ASN A 29 -1.62 11.03 -5.82
C ASN A 29 -0.38 11.27 -6.71
N GLY A 30 0.06 10.23 -7.42
CA GLY A 30 1.23 10.26 -8.30
C GLY A 30 2.59 10.25 -7.58
N LYS A 31 2.62 10.05 -6.26
CA LYS A 31 3.85 9.84 -5.47
C LYS A 31 3.98 8.36 -5.11
N ASP A 32 5.16 7.80 -5.35
CA ASP A 32 5.48 6.41 -5.02
C ASP A 32 6.04 6.32 -3.60
N TYR A 33 5.57 5.33 -2.84
CA TYR A 33 6.06 5.00 -1.51
C TYR A 33 6.50 3.53 -1.45
N VAL A 34 7.53 3.27 -0.65
CA VAL A 34 7.81 1.92 -0.17
C VAL A 34 7.00 1.68 1.09
N ILE A 35 6.29 0.56 1.16
CA ILE A 35 5.53 0.12 2.33
C ILE A 35 5.98 -1.29 2.72
N TRP A 36 6.19 -1.53 4.01
CA TRP A 36 6.54 -2.86 4.51
C TRP A 36 5.96 -3.13 5.89
N GLN A 37 5.87 -4.41 6.21
CA GLN A 37 5.47 -4.91 7.52
C GLN A 37 6.69 -5.55 8.19
N ASN A 38 6.94 -5.25 9.47
CA ASN A 38 8.03 -5.89 10.21
C ASN A 38 7.61 -7.23 10.86
N ALA A 39 8.54 -7.90 11.53
CA ALA A 39 8.28 -9.17 12.24
C ALA A 39 7.24 -9.06 13.37
N LYS A 40 7.04 -7.88 13.97
CA LYS A 40 6.00 -7.62 14.97
C LYS A 40 4.64 -7.33 14.35
N GLY A 41 4.58 -7.24 13.01
CA GLY A 41 3.40 -6.90 12.26
C GLY A 41 3.06 -5.41 12.26
N GLU A 42 4.00 -4.55 12.64
CA GLU A 42 3.87 -3.10 12.49
C GLU A 42 4.12 -2.75 11.02
N VAL A 43 3.40 -1.73 10.50
CA VAL A 43 3.46 -1.32 9.10
C VAL A 43 4.03 0.08 9.01
N PHE A 44 4.95 0.28 8.07
CA PHE A 44 5.65 1.54 7.85
C PHE A 44 5.67 1.87 6.37
N ALA A 45 5.71 3.16 6.04
CA ALA A 45 5.91 3.61 4.68
C ALA A 45 6.82 4.85 4.65
N LEU A 46 7.70 4.88 3.64
CA LEU A 46 8.57 6.01 3.32
C LEU A 46 8.41 6.35 1.85
N ASP A 47 8.86 7.54 1.45
CA ASP A 47 9.11 7.86 0.06
C ASP A 47 9.89 6.74 -0.64
N ASN A 48 9.43 6.32 -1.82
CA ASN A 48 10.08 5.21 -2.52
C ASN A 48 11.44 5.59 -3.11
N ILE A 49 11.79 6.86 -3.14
CA ILE A 49 12.99 7.36 -3.82
C ILE A 49 14.12 7.46 -2.80
N CYS A 50 15.19 6.68 -3.00
CA CYS A 50 16.39 6.80 -2.16
C CYS A 50 16.98 8.22 -2.26
N PRO A 51 17.24 8.91 -1.14
CA PRO A 51 17.75 10.29 -1.16
C PRO A 51 19.19 10.41 -1.68
N HIS A 52 19.90 9.30 -1.88
CA HIS A 52 21.26 9.30 -2.43
C HIS A 52 21.27 9.44 -3.96
N MET A 53 20.77 8.42 -4.68
CA MET A 53 20.78 8.37 -6.15
C MET A 53 19.44 7.87 -6.72
N GLN A 54 18.35 8.14 -6.02
CA GLN A 54 16.97 7.97 -6.50
C GLN A 54 16.53 6.53 -6.83
N ALA A 55 17.33 5.53 -6.44
CA ALA A 55 16.94 4.13 -6.58
C ALA A 55 15.63 3.84 -5.81
N PRO A 56 14.73 3.01 -6.36
CA PRO A 56 13.47 2.66 -5.72
C PRO A 56 13.70 1.76 -4.51
N LEU A 57 13.41 2.26 -3.30
CA LEU A 57 13.57 1.53 -2.03
C LEU A 57 12.70 0.26 -1.97
N SER A 58 11.55 0.26 -2.66
CA SER A 58 10.70 -0.93 -2.79
C SER A 58 11.35 -2.11 -3.52
N ASN A 59 12.41 -1.86 -4.31
CA ASN A 59 13.22 -2.93 -4.91
C ASN A 59 14.35 -3.43 -3.98
N GLY A 60 14.47 -2.84 -2.79
CA GLY A 60 15.45 -3.20 -1.77
C GLY A 60 15.00 -4.37 -0.89
N TRP A 61 15.50 -4.39 0.35
CA TRP A 61 15.16 -5.42 1.33
C TRP A 61 15.05 -4.86 2.75
N VAL A 62 14.23 -5.49 3.59
CA VAL A 62 14.12 -5.12 5.00
C VAL A 62 15.24 -5.80 5.80
N CYS A 63 16.08 -5.04 6.50
CA CYS A 63 16.99 -5.58 7.50
C CYS A 63 16.19 -5.83 8.79
N LYS A 64 16.10 -7.10 9.19
CA LYS A 64 15.18 -7.57 10.23
C LYS A 64 15.64 -7.17 11.62
N GLU A 65 16.95 -7.17 11.83
CA GLU A 65 17.60 -6.90 13.10
C GLU A 65 17.43 -5.44 13.52
N ARG A 66 17.47 -4.52 12.54
CA ARG A 66 17.34 -3.07 12.76
C ARG A 66 15.97 -2.51 12.41
N ASN A 67 15.11 -3.30 11.76
CA ASN A 67 13.81 -2.85 11.23
C ASN A 67 13.96 -1.64 10.28
N THR A 68 14.92 -1.73 9.36
CA THR A 68 15.26 -0.71 8.37
C THR A 68 14.97 -1.22 6.96
N ILE A 69 14.76 -0.31 6.01
CA ILE A 69 14.72 -0.59 4.58
C ILE A 69 16.08 -0.28 3.96
N ALA A 70 16.71 -1.26 3.34
CA ALA A 70 17.98 -1.14 2.65
C ALA A 70 17.77 -0.83 1.17
N CYS A 71 18.45 0.20 0.68
CA CYS A 71 18.43 0.60 -0.73
C CYS A 71 19.08 -0.47 -1.61
N PRO A 72 18.47 -0.87 -2.75
CA PRO A 72 19.02 -1.92 -3.62
C PRO A 72 20.34 -1.53 -4.31
N PHE A 73 20.71 -0.25 -4.32
CA PHE A 73 21.88 0.22 -5.06
C PHE A 73 23.16 0.18 -4.21
N HIS A 74 23.19 0.93 -3.11
CA HIS A 74 24.37 1.06 -2.25
C HIS A 74 24.14 0.54 -0.82
N ALA A 75 23.06 -0.21 -0.60
CA ALA A 75 22.70 -0.78 0.70
C ALA A 75 22.57 0.24 1.84
N LEU A 76 22.36 1.53 1.55
CA LEU A 76 22.03 2.53 2.56
C LEU A 76 20.73 2.14 3.25
N GLU A 77 20.73 2.13 4.57
CA GLU A 77 19.60 1.70 5.39
C GLU A 77 18.89 2.87 6.04
N PHE A 78 17.56 2.87 5.96
CA PHE A 78 16.70 3.88 6.57
C PHE A 78 15.76 3.25 7.57
N ASP A 79 15.64 3.83 8.76
CA ASP A 79 14.66 3.36 9.75
C ASP A 79 13.22 3.72 9.38
N THR A 80 12.28 3.36 10.25
CA THR A 80 10.85 3.63 10.06
C THR A 80 10.47 5.11 10.02
N LYS A 81 11.41 6.00 10.36
CA LYS A 81 11.26 7.46 10.30
C LYS A 81 12.11 8.07 9.17
N GLY A 82 12.74 7.25 8.34
CA GLY A 82 13.57 7.69 7.23
C GLY A 82 14.96 8.20 7.62
N ARG A 83 15.43 7.87 8.83
CA ARG A 83 16.76 8.25 9.31
C ARG A 83 17.79 7.26 8.81
N LEU A 84 18.88 7.77 8.26
CA LEU A 84 19.99 6.95 7.77
C LEU A 84 20.71 6.28 8.93
N TYR A 85 20.93 4.97 8.82
CA TYR A 85 21.81 4.21 9.68
C TYR A 85 23.25 4.28 9.15
N GLN A 86 24.17 4.79 9.95
CA GLN A 86 25.60 4.89 9.63
C GLN A 86 26.40 4.87 10.94
N ASP A 87 27.53 4.15 10.95
CA ASP A 87 28.45 4.06 12.11
C ASP A 87 27.72 3.71 13.42
N GLU A 88 26.88 2.67 13.35
CA GLU A 88 26.06 2.17 14.45
C GLU A 88 25.03 3.15 15.04
N LYS A 89 24.76 4.25 14.34
CA LYS A 89 23.84 5.30 14.79
C LYS A 89 22.85 5.66 13.70
N PHE A 90 21.69 6.17 14.12
CA PHE A 90 20.77 6.85 13.21
C PHE A 90 21.08 8.34 13.23
N ASN A 91 21.09 8.96 12.06
CA ASN A 91 21.18 10.40 11.97
C ASN A 91 19.96 11.09 12.63
N ILE A 92 20.09 12.38 12.94
CA ILE A 92 19.04 13.13 13.63
C ILE A 92 17.87 13.44 12.68
N GLN A 93 18.19 13.81 11.44
CA GLN A 93 17.22 14.26 10.44
C GLN A 93 16.72 13.11 9.58
N SER A 94 15.42 13.08 9.33
CA SER A 94 14.83 12.19 8.32
C SER A 94 15.32 12.60 6.92
N LEU A 95 15.91 11.65 6.18
CA LEU A 95 16.33 11.84 4.80
C LEU A 95 15.35 11.23 3.79
N ALA A 96 14.52 10.29 4.22
CA ALA A 96 13.42 9.72 3.43
C ALA A 96 12.09 10.02 4.12
N GLU A 97 11.22 10.81 3.51
CA GLU A 97 10.01 11.28 4.19
C GLU A 97 9.07 10.12 4.56
N PRO A 98 8.64 10.00 5.82
CA PRO A 98 7.66 9.00 6.20
C PRO A 98 6.25 9.38 5.73
N LEU A 99 5.49 8.39 5.26
CA LEU A 99 4.06 8.51 5.05
C LEU A 99 3.34 8.10 6.34
N GLU A 100 2.54 9.01 6.90
CA GLU A 100 1.72 8.70 8.06
C GLU A 100 0.62 7.69 7.69
N LEU A 101 0.56 6.58 8.41
CA LEU A 101 -0.42 5.51 8.18
C LEU A 101 -1.33 5.37 9.40
N LYS A 102 -2.64 5.34 9.16
CA LYS A 102 -3.64 5.01 10.18
C LYS A 102 -4.16 3.59 9.94
N MET A 103 -3.74 2.67 10.79
CA MET A 103 -4.25 1.29 10.75
C MET A 103 -5.67 1.25 11.32
N ILE A 104 -6.66 1.00 10.47
CA ILE A 104 -8.05 0.80 10.88
C ILE A 104 -8.30 -0.71 10.95
N GLY A 105 -8.42 -1.23 12.16
CA GLY A 105 -8.79 -2.62 12.41
C GLY A 105 -9.42 -2.76 13.79
N THR A 106 -10.35 -3.70 13.94
CA THR A 106 -10.92 -3.98 15.27
C THR A 106 -9.95 -4.82 16.09
N GLN A 107 -9.32 -4.19 17.07
CA GLN A 107 -8.78 -4.90 18.21
C GLN A 107 -9.94 -5.14 19.17
N PHE A 108 -10.56 -6.33 19.11
CA PHE A 108 -11.59 -6.68 20.07
C PHE A 108 -10.93 -6.82 21.44
N GLN A 109 -11.09 -5.80 22.28
CA GLN A 109 -10.69 -5.79 23.70
C GLN A 109 -11.29 -6.98 24.47
N TYR A 110 -12.35 -7.58 23.92
CA TYR A 110 -13.03 -8.75 24.45
C TYR A 110 -13.25 -9.77 23.32
N PRO A 111 -12.43 -10.85 23.24
CA PRO A 111 -12.53 -11.87 22.20
C PRO A 111 -13.92 -12.50 22.08
N PHE A 112 -14.70 -12.50 23.17
CA PHE A 112 -16.06 -13.04 23.22
C PHE A 112 -17.10 -12.18 22.48
N LEU A 113 -16.89 -10.86 22.36
CA LEU A 113 -17.76 -9.94 21.61
C LEU A 113 -17.46 -9.93 20.10
N LYS A 114 -16.39 -10.61 19.68
CA LYS A 114 -15.96 -10.73 18.28
C LYS A 114 -17.08 -11.26 17.38
N SER A 115 -17.88 -12.22 17.84
CA SER A 115 -18.99 -12.76 17.03
C SER A 115 -20.11 -11.73 16.81
N LEU A 116 -20.39 -10.90 17.82
CA LEU A 116 -21.51 -9.95 17.80
C LEU A 116 -21.20 -8.68 16.98
N LEU A 117 -20.01 -8.11 17.19
CA LEU A 117 -19.63 -6.83 16.55
C LEU A 117 -19.02 -7.01 15.15
N LYS A 118 -18.51 -8.20 14.81
CA LYS A 118 -17.95 -8.49 13.48
C LYS A 118 -18.96 -8.30 12.37
N LYS A 119 -20.24 -8.67 12.56
CA LYS A 119 -21.26 -8.51 11.51
C LYS A 119 -21.57 -7.03 11.21
N SER A 120 -21.71 -6.22 12.26
CA SER A 120 -22.02 -4.79 12.10
C SER A 120 -20.84 -4.02 11.49
N LEU A 121 -19.62 -4.29 11.95
CA LEU A 121 -18.42 -3.67 11.40
C LEU A 121 -18.16 -4.10 9.95
N LEU A 122 -18.25 -5.40 9.65
CA LEU A 122 -18.08 -5.87 8.27
C LEU A 122 -19.10 -5.20 7.37
N LYS A 123 -20.35 -5.05 7.82
CA LYS A 123 -21.38 -4.33 7.05
C LYS A 123 -21.03 -2.86 6.82
N ALA A 124 -20.47 -2.17 7.82
CA ALA A 124 -20.04 -0.77 7.66
C ALA A 124 -18.85 -0.64 6.68
N ILE A 125 -17.88 -1.55 6.76
CA ILE A 125 -16.76 -1.60 5.80
C ILE A 125 -17.28 -1.91 4.40
N ASP A 126 -18.18 -2.88 4.27
CA ASP A 126 -18.81 -3.27 3.00
C ASP A 126 -19.53 -2.07 2.36
N THR A 127 -20.28 -1.31 3.17
CA THR A 127 -20.94 -0.08 2.72
C THR A 127 -19.95 1.00 2.27
N ILE A 128 -18.81 1.17 2.95
CA ILE A 128 -17.78 2.13 2.52
C ILE A 128 -17.15 1.67 1.21
N VAL A 129 -16.81 0.38 1.09
CA VAL A 129 -16.25 -0.20 -0.13
C VAL A 129 -17.23 -0.07 -1.29
N GLU A 130 -18.51 -0.34 -1.07
CA GLU A 130 -19.57 -0.22 -2.08
C GLU A 130 -19.75 1.25 -2.52
N GLN A 131 -19.72 2.20 -1.58
CA GLN A 131 -19.75 3.64 -1.88
C GLN A 131 -18.54 4.07 -2.72
N ASP A 132 -17.33 3.69 -2.31
CA ASP A 132 -16.09 4.03 -3.02
C ASP A 132 -16.05 3.40 -4.41
N THR A 133 -16.47 2.13 -4.52
CA THR A 133 -16.56 1.42 -5.81
C THR A 133 -17.55 2.12 -6.74
N THR A 134 -18.73 2.47 -6.22
CA THR A 134 -19.76 3.19 -6.98
C THR A 134 -19.26 4.56 -7.44
N ALA A 135 -18.53 5.29 -6.59
CA ALA A 135 -17.95 6.58 -6.97
C ALA A 135 -16.93 6.43 -8.11
N VAL A 136 -16.05 5.41 -8.04
CA VAL A 136 -15.07 5.11 -9.09
C VAL A 136 -15.75 4.72 -10.40
N GLU A 137 -16.76 3.84 -10.36
CA GLU A 137 -17.51 3.42 -11.55
C GLU A 137 -18.26 4.57 -12.21
N ASN A 138 -18.79 5.52 -11.42
CA ASN A 138 -19.44 6.71 -11.95
C ASN A 138 -18.46 7.72 -12.56
N LEU A 139 -17.27 7.86 -11.97
CA LEU A 139 -16.21 8.73 -12.50
C LEU A 139 -15.56 8.16 -13.77
N TYR A 140 -15.45 6.83 -13.84
CA TYR A 140 -14.86 6.09 -14.96
C TYR A 140 -15.88 5.07 -15.49
N PRO A 141 -16.98 5.53 -16.14
CA PRO A 141 -18.01 4.64 -16.63
C PRO A 141 -17.38 3.67 -17.63
N ARG A 142 -17.56 2.35 -17.40
CA ARG A 142 -17.11 1.32 -18.34
C ARG A 142 -17.61 1.67 -19.74
N GLN A 143 -16.69 2.05 -20.60
CA GLN A 143 -16.99 2.31 -22.00
C GLN A 143 -16.89 0.97 -22.73
N ASN A 144 -17.93 0.59 -23.46
CA ASN A 144 -17.76 -0.46 -24.44
C ASN A 144 -16.75 0.02 -25.49
N PRO A 145 -15.67 -0.74 -25.76
CA PRO A 145 -14.70 -0.38 -26.77
C PRO A 145 -15.43 -0.18 -28.10
N LYS A 146 -15.34 1.05 -28.64
CA LYS A 146 -16.04 1.45 -29.88
C LYS A 146 -15.30 0.99 -31.15
N ILE A 147 -14.10 0.45 -30.99
CA ILE A 147 -13.21 -0.02 -32.05
C ILE A 147 -12.74 -1.40 -31.62
N LYS A 148 -12.85 -2.38 -32.52
CA LYS A 148 -12.27 -3.72 -32.35
C LYS A 148 -10.99 -3.82 -33.18
N LEU A 149 -9.88 -4.17 -32.55
CA LEU A 149 -8.64 -4.47 -33.25
C LEU A 149 -8.68 -5.90 -33.84
N PRO A 150 -7.95 -6.19 -34.93
CA PRO A 150 -7.79 -7.55 -35.41
C PRO A 150 -7.11 -8.40 -34.31
N ASN A 151 -7.66 -9.59 -34.02
CA ASN A 151 -7.18 -10.59 -33.05
C ASN A 151 -7.52 -10.37 -31.55
N GLU A 152 -8.56 -9.61 -31.22
CA GLU A 152 -9.03 -9.46 -29.82
C GLU A 152 -9.80 -10.68 -29.25
N GLU A 153 -10.04 -11.74 -30.03
CA GLU A 153 -10.80 -12.93 -29.60
C GLU A 153 -10.24 -13.58 -28.33
N ILE A 154 -8.91 -13.53 -28.14
CA ILE A 154 -8.23 -14.05 -26.96
C ILE A 154 -8.62 -13.27 -25.70
N MET A 155 -8.81 -11.95 -25.82
CA MET A 155 -9.20 -11.10 -24.69
C MET A 155 -10.64 -11.34 -24.26
N PHE A 156 -11.55 -11.54 -25.23
CA PHE A 156 -12.95 -11.90 -24.94
C PHE A 156 -13.05 -13.28 -24.30
N TYR A 157 -12.26 -14.25 -24.75
CA TYR A 157 -12.19 -15.57 -24.12
C TYR A 157 -11.67 -15.50 -22.68
N ALA A 158 -10.63 -14.70 -22.43
CA ALA A 158 -10.10 -14.48 -21.08
C ALA A 158 -11.10 -13.78 -20.14
N GLU A 159 -11.83 -12.78 -20.64
CA GLU A 159 -12.91 -12.11 -19.90
C GLU A 159 -14.04 -13.08 -19.56
N GLN A 160 -14.45 -13.91 -20.53
CA GLN A 160 -15.49 -14.91 -20.32
C GLN A 160 -15.08 -15.96 -19.28
N LEU A 161 -13.81 -16.40 -19.29
CA LEU A 161 -13.28 -17.29 -18.25
C LEU A 161 -13.30 -16.65 -16.87
N TYR A 162 -12.96 -15.36 -16.76
CA TYR A 162 -12.95 -14.63 -15.48
C TYR A 162 -14.36 -14.43 -14.90
N GLN A 163 -15.36 -14.14 -15.75
CA GLN A 163 -16.75 -13.98 -15.31
C GLN A 163 -17.41 -15.31 -14.92
N GLN A 164 -16.87 -16.44 -15.41
CA GLN A 164 -17.39 -17.79 -15.14
C GLN A 164 -16.67 -18.50 -13.99
N TRP A 165 -15.72 -17.84 -13.33
CA TRP A 165 -14.93 -18.39 -12.23
C TRP A 165 -15.45 -17.90 -10.87
#